data_AF-A0AAW6DE28-F1
#
_entry.id   AF-A0AAW6DE28-F1
#
_cell.length_a   1.000
_cell.length_b   1.000
_cell.length_c   1.000
_cell.angle_alpha   90.00
_cell.angle_beta   90.00
_cell.angle_gamma   90.00
#
_symmetry.space_group_name_H-M   'P 1'
#
loop_
_entity.id
_entity.type
_entity.pdbx_description
1 polymer ?
#
loop_
_entity_poly.entity_id
_entity_poly.type
_entity_poly.pdbx_seq_one_letter_code
_entity_poly.pdbx_strand_id
1 'polypeptide(L)'
;MRNPIQVLSSLTEKSKNESYRFQRLYRNLYNPEFYWLAYKNIYANTGSMTAGADGTTIDGMSDERIQRIIESMRDKSYLPKPARREYIAKKNSNKKRPL
;
A
#
# COMPACT_ATOMS: atom_id res chain seq x y z
N MET A 1 11.06 4.69 15.58
CA MET A 1 10.64 5.71 14.57
C MET A 1 9.34 6.36 15.04
N ARG A 2 8.88 7.47 14.41
CA ARG A 2 7.62 8.12 14.84
C ARG A 2 6.43 7.21 14.60
N ASN A 3 5.41 7.28 15.47
CA ASN A 3 4.17 6.54 15.31
C ASN A 3 3.47 6.92 13.97
N PRO A 4 3.08 5.97 13.10
CA PRO A 4 2.47 6.26 11.80
C PRO A 4 1.18 7.06 11.89
N ILE A 5 0.32 6.76 12.86
CA ILE A 5 -0.99 7.42 13.02
C ILE A 5 -0.77 8.90 13.32
N GLN A 6 0.15 9.24 14.23
CA GLN A 6 0.48 10.63 14.54
C GLN A 6 1.09 11.37 13.34
N VAL A 7 1.97 10.69 12.57
CA VAL A 7 2.53 11.26 11.35
C VAL A 7 1.40 11.54 10.34
N LEU A 8 0.52 10.57 10.08
CA LEU A 8 -0.61 10.73 9.17
C LEU A 8 -1.56 11.85 9.62
N SER A 9 -1.91 11.92 10.90
CA SER A 9 -2.74 13.02 11.43
C SER A 9 -2.09 14.38 11.23
N SER A 10 -0.78 14.50 11.44
CA SER A 10 -0.04 15.73 11.19
C SER A 10 -0.02 16.09 9.69
N LEU A 11 0.13 15.10 8.81
CA LEU A 11 0.07 15.31 7.36
C LEU A 11 -1.32 15.81 6.94
N THR A 12 -2.39 15.19 7.44
CA THR A 12 -3.79 15.58 7.17
C THR A 12 -4.10 17.00 7.66
N GLU A 13 -3.57 17.39 8.82
CA GLU A 13 -3.79 18.76 9.31
C GLU A 13 -3.07 19.78 8.44
N LYS A 14 -1.81 19.50 8.06
CA LYS A 14 -1.02 20.40 7.22
C LYS A 14 -1.54 20.48 5.78
N SER A 15 -2.20 19.44 5.26
CA SER A 15 -2.73 19.45 3.91
C SER A 15 -3.91 20.41 3.73
N LYS A 16 -4.53 20.89 4.82
CA LYS A 16 -5.56 21.94 4.77
C LYS A 16 -5.03 23.29 4.31
N ASN A 17 -3.71 23.51 4.39
CA ASN A 17 -3.07 24.72 3.88
C ASN A 17 -2.49 24.47 2.48
N GLU A 18 -3.11 25.04 1.46
CA GLU A 18 -2.70 24.89 0.05
C GLU A 18 -1.29 25.42 -0.25
N SER A 19 -0.79 26.39 0.54
CA SER A 19 0.57 26.91 0.40
C SER A 19 1.63 26.00 1.02
N TYR A 20 1.22 25.06 1.88
CA TYR A 20 2.16 24.18 2.56
C TYR A 20 2.80 23.21 1.56
N ARG A 21 4.11 22.99 1.71
CA ARG A 21 4.88 22.05 0.89
C ARG A 21 5.50 21.00 1.77
N PHE A 22 5.09 19.75 1.58
CA PHE A 22 5.65 18.64 2.31
C PHE A 22 7.08 18.37 1.86
N GLN A 23 7.96 18.13 2.83
CA GLN A 23 9.34 17.76 2.57
C GLN A 23 9.64 16.43 3.25
N ARG A 24 10.59 15.67 2.66
CA ARG A 24 11.14 14.44 3.25
C ARG A 24 10.09 13.37 3.57
N LEU A 25 8.98 13.31 2.82
CA LEU A 25 7.95 12.26 2.99
C LEU A 25 8.51 10.86 2.76
N TYR A 26 9.44 10.73 1.80
CA TYR A 26 9.99 9.45 1.37
C TYR A 26 10.60 8.63 2.52
N ARG A 27 11.23 9.28 3.50
CA ARG A 27 11.83 8.60 4.66
C ARG A 27 10.80 7.89 5.55
N ASN A 28 9.52 8.26 5.47
CA ASN A 28 8.46 7.58 6.22
C ASN A 28 8.28 6.14 5.72
N LEU A 29 8.62 5.87 4.45
CA LEU A 29 8.66 4.52 3.88
C LEU A 29 9.77 3.65 4.47
N TYR A 30 10.62 4.18 5.36
CA TYR A 30 11.63 3.36 6.04
C TYR A 30 11.13 2.79 7.37
N ASN A 31 9.88 3.08 7.74
CA ASN A 31 9.29 2.70 9.01
C ASN A 31 8.40 1.46 8.85
N PRO A 32 8.79 0.30 9.41
CA PRO A 32 8.01 -0.94 9.34
C PRO A 32 6.56 -0.77 9.81
N GLU A 33 6.32 0.06 10.81
CA GLU A 33 4.98 0.32 11.37
C GLU A 33 3.99 0.87 10.34
N PHE A 34 4.46 1.62 9.34
CA PHE A 34 3.59 2.07 8.24
C PHE A 34 3.12 0.90 7.38
N TYR A 35 3.97 -0.11 7.18
CA TYR A 35 3.62 -1.31 6.42
C TYR A 35 2.65 -2.20 7.19
N TRP A 36 2.84 -2.35 8.50
CA TRP A 36 1.90 -3.09 9.33
C TRP A 36 0.54 -2.40 9.43
N LEU A 37 0.51 -1.08 9.54
CA LEU A 37 -0.74 -0.31 9.47
C LEU A 37 -1.42 -0.48 8.11
N ALA A 38 -0.66 -0.43 7.01
CA ALA A 38 -1.19 -0.66 5.67
C ALA A 38 -1.72 -2.10 5.50
N TYR A 39 -1.00 -3.09 6.01
CA TYR A 39 -1.42 -4.49 6.02
C TYR A 39 -2.77 -4.65 6.71
N LYS A 40 -2.93 -4.11 7.92
CA LYS A 40 -4.20 -4.14 8.66
C LYS A 40 -5.35 -3.55 7.84
N ASN A 41 -5.12 -2.43 7.17
CA ASN A 41 -6.15 -1.77 6.36
C ASN A 41 -6.52 -2.57 5.11
N ILE A 42 -5.53 -3.13 4.40
CA ILE A 42 -5.77 -3.89 3.17
C ILE A 42 -6.38 -5.26 3.50
N TYR A 43 -5.97 -5.90 4.60
CA TYR A 43 -6.50 -7.20 5.03
C TYR A 43 -8.02 -7.17 5.23
N ALA A 44 -8.55 -6.05 5.73
CA ALA A 44 -9.98 -5.84 5.93
C ALA A 44 -10.80 -5.70 4.63
N ASN A 45 -10.17 -5.52 3.47
CA ASN A 45 -10.87 -5.33 2.20
C ASN A 45 -11.43 -6.65 1.65
N THR A 46 -12.61 -6.58 1.04
CA THR A 46 -13.19 -7.70 0.28
C THR A 46 -12.34 -7.95 -0.98
N GLY A 47 -11.48 -8.96 -0.93
CA GLY A 47 -10.51 -9.29 -1.98
C GLY A 47 -9.05 -9.35 -1.52
N SER A 48 -8.77 -9.16 -0.22
CA SER A 48 -7.41 -9.28 0.34
C SER A 48 -6.76 -10.64 0.11
N MET A 49 -7.57 -11.69 0.01
CA MET A 49 -7.16 -13.06 -0.29
C MET A 49 -7.04 -13.37 -1.79
N THR A 50 -7.35 -12.43 -2.68
CA THR A 50 -7.19 -12.62 -4.12
C THR A 50 -5.71 -12.49 -4.48
N ALA A 51 -5.15 -13.56 -5.06
CA ALA A 51 -3.75 -13.58 -5.47
C ALA A 51 -3.41 -12.46 -6.46
N GLY A 52 -2.25 -11.83 -6.31
CA GLY A 52 -1.74 -10.83 -7.24
C GLY A 52 -1.21 -11.41 -8.54
N ALA A 53 -0.52 -10.57 -9.33
CA ALA A 53 0.20 -11.02 -10.54
C ALA A 53 1.38 -11.95 -10.22
N ASP A 54 1.89 -11.91 -8.99
CA ASP A 54 2.95 -12.78 -8.48
C ASP A 54 2.42 -14.07 -7.83
N GLY A 55 1.11 -14.29 -7.86
CA GLY A 55 0.46 -15.45 -7.22
C GLY A 55 0.38 -15.38 -5.70
N THR A 56 0.83 -14.28 -5.07
CA THR A 56 0.81 -14.14 -3.60
C THR A 56 -0.46 -13.45 -3.12
N THR A 57 -0.94 -13.84 -1.94
CA THR A 57 -2.03 -13.16 -1.21
C THR A 57 -1.45 -12.24 -0.13
N ILE A 58 -2.32 -11.52 0.58
CA ILE A 58 -1.91 -10.68 1.70
C ILE A 58 -1.22 -11.45 2.83
N ASP A 59 -1.55 -12.74 3.03
CA ASP A 59 -0.98 -13.59 4.10
C ASP A 59 0.54 -13.78 3.99
N GLY A 60 1.09 -13.58 2.79
CA GLY A 60 2.54 -13.60 2.56
C GLY A 60 3.26 -12.35 3.07
N MET A 61 2.63 -11.51 3.88
CA MET A 61 3.28 -10.35 4.52
C MET A 61 4.00 -10.80 5.78
N SER A 62 5.29 -10.47 5.88
CA SER A 62 6.14 -10.77 7.03
C SER A 62 7.14 -9.65 7.28
N ASP A 63 7.79 -9.66 8.43
CA ASP A 63 8.86 -8.69 8.74
C ASP A 63 10.00 -8.76 7.72
N GLU A 64 10.39 -9.96 7.26
CA GLU A 64 11.44 -10.13 6.25
C GLU A 64 11.02 -9.54 4.90
N ARG A 65 9.75 -9.65 4.53
CA ARG A 65 9.21 -9.02 3.31
C ARG A 65 9.20 -7.50 3.46
N ILE A 66 8.74 -6.97 4.60
CA ILE A 66 8.73 -5.53 4.89
C ILE A 66 10.15 -4.98 4.79
N GLN A 67 11.11 -5.64 5.43
CA GLN A 67 12.50 -5.18 5.48
C GLN A 67 13.13 -5.16 4.08
N ARG A 68 12.93 -6.19 3.25
CA ARG A 68 13.37 -6.20 1.85
C ARG A 68 12.76 -5.06 1.03
N ILE A 69 11.48 -4.76 1.24
CA ILE A 69 10.82 -3.62 0.58
C ILE A 69 11.48 -2.31 1.05
N ILE A 70 11.68 -2.13 2.35
CA ILE A 70 12.31 -0.93 2.92
C ILE A 70 13.72 -0.72 2.35
N GLU A 71 14.51 -1.79 2.22
CA GLU A 71 15.84 -1.74 1.62
C GLU A 71 15.77 -1.27 0.16
N SER A 72 14.87 -1.86 -0.64
CA SER A 72 14.64 -1.43 -2.03
C SER A 72 14.08 0.00 -2.16
N MET A 73 13.40 0.51 -1.12
CA MET A 73 12.99 1.91 -1.07
C MET A 73 14.20 2.82 -0.77
N ARG A 74 15.12 2.40 0.11
CA ARG A 74 16.30 3.21 0.47
C ARG A 74 17.25 3.41 -0.70
N ASP A 75 17.51 2.37 -1.47
CA ASP A 75 18.38 2.42 -2.66
C ASP A 75 17.62 2.83 -3.94
N LYS A 76 16.30 3.05 -3.84
CA LYS A 76 15.39 3.43 -4.92
C LYS A 76 15.29 2.39 -6.05
N SER A 77 15.58 1.12 -5.75
CA SER A 77 15.46 0.00 -6.68
C SER A 77 14.07 -0.64 -6.71
N TYR A 78 13.15 -0.25 -5.80
CA TYR A 78 11.81 -0.83 -5.72
C TYR A 78 11.07 -0.73 -7.07
N LEU A 79 10.78 -1.88 -7.66
CA LEU A 79 10.03 -2.00 -8.90
C LEU A 79 8.68 -2.69 -8.63
N PRO A 80 7.55 -1.96 -8.69
CA PRO A 80 6.24 -2.56 -8.50
C PRO A 80 5.92 -3.55 -9.63
N LYS A 81 5.24 -4.64 -9.28
CA LYS A 81 4.71 -5.58 -10.27
C LYS A 81 3.52 -4.97 -11.03
N PRO A 82 3.32 -5.34 -12.31
CA PRO A 82 2.16 -4.87 -13.06
C PRO A 82 0.85 -5.37 -12.43
N ALA A 83 -0.22 -4.59 -12.57
CA ALA A 83 -1.54 -4.99 -12.11
C ALA A 83 -2.07 -6.19 -12.92
N ARG A 84 -2.69 -7.16 -12.24
CA ARG A 84 -3.33 -8.30 -12.90
C ARG A 84 -4.71 -7.89 -13.40
N ARG A 85 -4.93 -8.02 -14.71
CA ARG A 85 -6.22 -7.78 -15.34
C ARG A 85 -7.15 -8.97 -15.09
N GLU A 86 -8.35 -8.72 -14.58
CA GLU A 86 -9.37 -9.76 -14.42
C GLU A 86 -10.75 -9.25 -14.86
N TYR A 87 -11.56 -10.12 -15.46
CA TYR A 87 -12.89 -9.76 -15.95
C TYR A 87 -13.98 -10.42 -15.11
N ILE A 88 -14.65 -9.63 -14.29
CA ILE A 88 -15.77 -10.09 -13.45
C ILE A 88 -17.11 -9.66 -14.04
N ALA A 89 -18.15 -10.45 -13.84
CA ALA A 89 -19.49 -10.14 -14.32
C ALA A 89 -20.03 -8.86 -13.65
N LYS A 90 -20.73 -8.01 -14.41
CA LYS A 90 -21.51 -6.93 -13.82
C LYS A 90 -22.82 -7.50 -13.27
N LYS A 91 -23.30 -6.94 -12.16
CA LYS A 91 -24.59 -7.32 -11.59
C LYS A 91 -25.69 -7.19 -12.65
N ASN A 92 -26.49 -8.24 -12.82
CA ASN A 92 -27.62 -8.31 -13.75
C ASN A 92 -27.27 -7.98 -15.23
N SER A 93 -26.07 -8.33 -15.71
CA SER A 93 -25.68 -8.07 -17.09
C SER A 93 -24.79 -9.19 -17.65
N ASN A 94 -24.91 -9.46 -18.95
CA ASN A 94 -24.00 -10.36 -19.69
C ASN A 94 -22.63 -9.72 -19.97
N LYS A 95 -22.43 -8.44 -19.59
CA LYS A 95 -21.16 -7.72 -19.77
C LYS A 95 -20.23 -7.95 -18.58
N LYS A 96 -18.94 -8.08 -18.85
CA LYS A 96 -17.90 -8.10 -17.82
C LYS A 96 -17.29 -6.71 -17.62
N ARG A 97 -16.78 -6.42 -16.42
CA ARG A 97 -15.94 -5.25 -16.13
C ARG A 97 -14.50 -5.71 -15.90
N PRO A 98 -13.50 -5.01 -16.47
CA PRO A 98 -12.12 -5.23 -16.09
C PRO A 98 -11.89 -4.70 -14.66
N LEU A 99 -11.09 -5.43 -13.90
CA LEU A 99 -10.38 -5.00 -12.70
C LEU A 99 -8.90 -4.78 -13.04
#